data_AF-A0A2V6AGJ7-F1
#
_entry.id   AF-A0A2V6AGJ7-F1
#
_cell.length_a   1.000
_cell.length_b   1.000
_cell.length_c   1.000
_cell.angle_alpha   90.00
_cell.angle_beta   90.00
_cell.angle_gamma   90.00
#
_symmetry.space_group_name_H-M   'P 1'
#
loop_
_entity.id
_entity.type
_entity.pdbx_description
1 polymer ?
#
loop_
_entity_poly.entity_id
_entity_poly.type
_entity_poly.pdbx_seq_one_letter_code
_entity_poly.pdbx_strand_id
1 'polypeptide(L)'
;MYRADGVEEKRVAVEPLSGNCSIAISRPSGCYHVEIGYYQPAYVWNSIATSNEVTMPGDSFVDYGDVNLATIPFHLRFQRLLVLFGAAKGDALAEMLSRFQKRALNNEKHNQLSGTERDILRAMGLSLSEIAAARRTFIDHADTETLRKRTEALLGFVSTSPARGFGEK
;
A
#
# COMPACT_ATOMS: atom_id res chain seq x y z
N MET A 1 11.64 -1.89 -24.32
CA MET A 1 11.19 -2.25 -22.95
C MET A 1 11.33 -3.75 -22.81
N TYR A 2 12.06 -4.16 -21.79
CA TYR A 2 12.41 -5.54 -21.54
C TYR A 2 11.89 -5.94 -20.16
N ARG A 3 11.53 -7.20 -20.03
CA ARG A 3 11.22 -7.83 -18.75
C ARG A 3 12.51 -8.18 -18.02
N ALA A 4 12.39 -8.52 -16.74
CA ALA A 4 13.50 -9.04 -15.93
C ALA A 4 14.15 -10.31 -16.50
N ASP A 5 13.41 -11.12 -17.26
CA ASP A 5 13.93 -12.30 -17.97
C ASP A 5 14.72 -11.95 -19.26
N GLY A 6 14.86 -10.66 -19.57
CA GLY A 6 15.55 -10.16 -20.76
C GLY A 6 14.71 -10.24 -22.04
N VAL A 7 13.46 -10.70 -21.97
CA VAL A 7 12.58 -10.77 -23.14
C VAL A 7 12.07 -9.38 -23.47
N GLU A 8 12.19 -8.99 -24.75
CA GLU A 8 11.61 -7.76 -25.26
C GLU A 8 10.08 -7.86 -25.19
N GLU A 9 9.47 -7.01 -24.37
CA GLU A 9 8.01 -6.94 -24.30
C GLU A 9 7.46 -5.97 -25.34
N LYS A 10 8.08 -4.81 -25.50
CA LYS A 10 7.56 -3.74 -26.35
C LYS A 10 8.66 -2.79 -26.82
N ARG A 11 8.56 -2.37 -28.08
CA ARG A 11 9.37 -1.30 -28.68
C ARG A 11 8.43 -0.24 -29.26
N VAL A 12 8.72 1.02 -28.96
CA VAL A 12 7.90 2.17 -29.34
C VAL A 12 8.81 3.24 -29.91
N ALA A 13 8.41 3.84 -31.04
CA ALA A 13 9.08 5.02 -31.55
C ALA A 13 8.76 6.21 -30.65
N VAL A 14 9.81 6.87 -30.15
CA VAL A 14 9.66 8.05 -29.28
C VAL A 14 9.93 9.30 -30.11
N GLU A 15 9.05 10.28 -30.00
CA GLU A 15 9.29 11.61 -30.55
C GLU A 15 10.29 12.36 -29.64
N PRO A 16 11.49 12.75 -30.14
CA PRO A 16 12.55 13.29 -29.29
C PRO A 16 12.20 14.59 -28.55
N LEU A 17 11.23 15.35 -29.06
CA LEU A 17 10.85 16.66 -28.52
C LEU A 17 9.71 16.62 -27.51
N SER A 18 9.09 15.46 -27.29
CA SER A 18 7.88 15.35 -26.45
C SER A 18 8.18 15.36 -24.95
N GLY A 19 9.46 15.26 -24.54
CA GLY A 19 9.93 15.35 -23.15
C GLY A 19 9.55 14.16 -22.26
N ASN A 20 8.49 13.42 -22.58
CA ASN A 20 8.10 12.18 -21.94
C ASN A 20 7.47 11.20 -22.95
N CYS A 21 7.45 9.91 -22.59
CA CYS A 21 6.78 8.87 -23.35
C CYS A 21 6.22 7.83 -22.37
N SER A 22 4.90 7.62 -22.40
CA SER A 22 4.22 6.64 -21.58
C SER A 22 4.03 5.34 -22.36
N ILE A 23 4.50 4.22 -21.79
CA ILE A 23 4.38 2.90 -22.39
C ILE A 23 3.46 2.05 -21.52
N ALA A 24 2.33 1.62 -22.07
CA ALA A 24 1.45 0.67 -21.39
C ALA A 24 2.14 -0.70 -21.22
N ILE A 25 2.06 -1.24 -20.00
CA ILE A 25 2.58 -2.56 -19.60
C ILE A 25 1.50 -3.64 -19.76
N SER A 26 1.92 -4.89 -19.99
CA SER A 26 0.99 -6.02 -20.16
C SER A 26 0.82 -6.87 -18.90
N ARG A 27 1.76 -6.80 -17.94
CA ARG A 27 1.71 -7.58 -16.69
C ARG A 27 1.82 -6.66 -15.48
N PRO A 28 0.76 -6.56 -14.66
CA PRO A 28 0.88 -5.92 -13.36
C PRO A 28 1.87 -6.66 -12.46
N SER A 29 2.48 -5.96 -11.51
CA SER A 29 3.55 -6.50 -10.65
C SER A 29 4.81 -6.97 -11.39
N GLY A 30 4.93 -6.70 -12.69
CA GLY A 30 6.09 -7.11 -13.49
C GLY A 30 7.32 -6.24 -13.20
N CYS A 31 8.50 -6.84 -13.26
CA CYS A 31 9.77 -6.13 -13.26
C CYS A 31 10.21 -5.81 -14.68
N TYR A 32 10.55 -4.54 -14.92
CA TYR A 32 10.86 -4.01 -16.24
C TYR A 32 12.07 -3.09 -16.22
N HIS A 33 12.79 -3.05 -17.34
CA HIS A 33 13.72 -1.97 -17.65
C HIS A 33 13.50 -1.47 -19.08
N VAL A 34 13.88 -0.22 -19.33
CA VAL A 34 13.72 0.44 -20.62
C VAL A 34 15.08 0.74 -21.20
N GLU A 35 15.22 0.49 -22.50
CA GLU A 35 16.37 0.88 -23.29
C GLU A 35 15.90 1.92 -24.32
N ILE A 36 16.66 3.00 -24.45
CA ILE A 36 16.47 4.03 -25.48
C ILE A 36 17.66 4.02 -26.43
N GLY A 37 17.39 4.17 -27.73
CA GLY A 37 18.38 4.02 -28.78
C GLY A 37 17.84 4.42 -30.15
N TYR A 38 18.68 4.26 -31.17
CA TYR A 38 18.36 4.66 -32.55
C TYR A 38 18.98 3.70 -33.58
N TYR A 39 18.43 3.69 -34.79
CA TYR A 39 18.81 2.75 -35.86
C TYR A 39 19.76 3.31 -36.93
N GLN A 40 20.00 4.62 -36.94
CA GLN A 40 20.85 5.25 -37.96
C GLN A 40 22.34 5.13 -37.65
N PRO A 41 23.24 5.09 -38.66
CA PRO A 41 22.96 5.09 -40.10
C PRO A 41 22.79 3.70 -40.73
N ALA A 42 23.03 2.60 -40.01
CA ALA A 42 23.15 1.25 -40.60
C ALA A 42 21.96 0.31 -40.37
N TYR A 43 20.80 0.83 -39.93
CA TYR A 43 19.65 0.02 -39.46
C TYR A 43 20.00 -0.97 -38.33
N VAL A 44 21.13 -0.74 -37.65
CA VAL A 44 21.57 -1.48 -36.47
C VAL A 44 21.13 -0.72 -35.24
N TRP A 45 20.63 -1.42 -34.23
CA TRP A 45 20.24 -0.80 -32.96
C TRP A 45 21.47 -0.28 -32.21
N ASN A 46 21.48 1.02 -31.94
CA ASN A 46 22.48 1.68 -31.11
C ASN A 46 21.83 2.10 -29.79
N SER A 47 22.25 1.44 -28.71
CA SER A 47 21.83 1.76 -27.36
C SER A 47 22.43 3.10 -26.90
N ILE A 48 21.60 3.98 -26.35
CA ILE A 48 22.04 5.24 -25.72
C ILE A 48 22.05 5.08 -24.21
N ALA A 49 20.98 4.53 -23.64
CA ALA A 49 20.84 4.37 -22.20
C ALA A 49 19.87 3.25 -21.86
N THR A 50 20.13 2.62 -20.71
CA THR A 50 19.28 1.59 -20.12
C THR A 50 18.94 1.99 -18.70
N SER A 51 17.66 1.92 -18.34
CA SER A 51 17.22 2.18 -16.97
C SER A 51 17.61 1.03 -16.04
N ASN A 52 17.59 1.29 -14.74
CA ASN A 52 17.52 0.22 -13.76
C ASN A 52 16.21 -0.56 -13.91
N GLU A 53 16.20 -1.77 -13.33
CA GLU A 53 14.97 -2.54 -13.18
C GLU A 53 14.03 -1.86 -12.17
N VAL A 54 12.75 -1.79 -12.53
CA VAL A 54 11.67 -1.25 -11.72
C VAL A 54 10.55 -2.26 -11.65
N THR A 55 10.11 -2.59 -10.44
CA THR A 55 8.91 -3.40 -10.19
C THR A 55 7.68 -2.52 -10.28
N MET A 56 6.79 -2.83 -11.22
CA MET A 56 5.52 -2.12 -11.35
C MET A 56 4.60 -2.48 -10.18
N PRO A 57 3.73 -1.57 -9.73
CA PRO A 57 2.72 -1.91 -8.73
C PRO A 57 1.79 -3.00 -9.29
N GLY A 58 1.21 -3.80 -8.40
CA GLY A 58 0.17 -4.76 -8.76
C GLY A 58 -1.17 -4.08 -9.01
N ASP A 59 -1.97 -4.65 -9.91
CA ASP A 59 -3.35 -4.20 -10.18
C ASP A 59 -4.32 -4.59 -9.07
N SER A 60 -3.96 -5.57 -8.24
CA SER A 60 -4.77 -6.05 -7.13
C SER A 60 -4.35 -5.41 -5.82
N PHE A 61 -5.31 -4.84 -5.10
CA PHE A 61 -5.15 -4.61 -3.66
C PHE A 61 -4.99 -5.96 -2.96
N VAL A 62 -4.20 -5.98 -1.87
CA VAL A 62 -4.02 -7.16 -1.03
C VAL A 62 -5.39 -7.71 -0.65
N ASP A 63 -5.59 -9.03 -0.79
CA ASP A 63 -6.83 -9.70 -0.40
C ASP A 63 -7.18 -9.31 1.05
N TYR A 64 -8.42 -8.83 1.26
CA TYR A 64 -8.87 -8.28 2.54
C TYR A 64 -8.81 -9.30 3.69
N GLY A 65 -8.63 -10.59 3.36
CA GLY A 65 -8.43 -11.66 4.32
C GLY A 65 -7.28 -11.43 5.31
N ASP A 66 -6.23 -10.71 4.93
CA ASP A 66 -5.04 -10.50 5.78
C ASP A 66 -4.82 -9.04 6.20
N VAL A 67 -5.88 -8.23 6.28
CA VAL A 67 -5.75 -6.85 6.78
C VAL A 67 -5.91 -6.81 8.30
N ASN A 68 -4.90 -6.27 8.99
CA ASN A 68 -4.98 -5.94 10.41
C ASN A 68 -5.77 -4.65 10.62
N LEU A 69 -7.10 -4.75 10.65
CA LEU A 69 -7.98 -3.62 10.94
C LEU A 69 -8.01 -3.29 12.44
N ALA A 70 -7.80 -2.03 12.78
CA ALA A 70 -7.91 -1.50 14.15
C ALA A 70 -8.74 -0.20 14.17
N THR A 71 -9.75 -0.15 15.03
CA THR A 71 -10.51 1.08 15.32
C THR A 71 -9.78 1.89 16.39
N ILE A 72 -9.32 3.09 16.06
CA ILE A 72 -8.61 3.98 16.99
C ILE A 72 -9.62 4.97 17.61
N PRO A 73 -9.81 4.98 18.94
CA PRO A 73 -10.69 5.94 19.59
C PRO A 73 -10.06 7.34 19.56
N PHE A 74 -10.63 8.22 18.73
CA PHE A 74 -10.14 9.58 18.50
C PHE A 74 -10.21 10.49 19.76
N HIS A 75 -11.12 10.18 20.67
CA HIS A 75 -11.27 10.94 21.93
C HIS A 75 -10.15 10.66 22.95
N LEU A 76 -9.33 9.63 22.73
CA LEU A 76 -8.19 9.32 23.58
C LEU A 76 -6.90 9.91 23.01
N ARG A 77 -6.10 10.52 23.90
CA ARG A 77 -4.75 10.95 23.55
C ARG A 77 -3.91 9.72 23.19
N PHE A 78 -3.08 9.83 22.16
CA PHE A 78 -2.19 8.77 21.70
C PHE A 78 -1.30 8.20 22.82
N GLN A 79 -0.79 9.06 23.71
CA GLN A 79 -0.01 8.64 24.88
C GLN A 79 -0.80 7.72 25.82
N ARG A 80 -2.11 7.96 25.98
CA ARG A 80 -2.98 7.12 26.81
C ARG A 80 -3.19 5.74 26.17
N LEU A 81 -3.27 5.67 24.84
CA LEU A 81 -3.30 4.40 24.11
C LEU A 81 -2.01 3.60 24.32
N LEU A 82 -0.86 4.26 24.24
CA LEU A 82 0.44 3.61 24.50
C LEU A 82 0.55 3.10 25.94
N VAL A 83 0.01 3.83 26.92
CA VAL A 83 -0.01 3.36 28.32
C VAL A 83 -0.91 2.14 28.48
N LEU A 84 -2.09 2.13 27.85
CA LEU A 84 -3.06 1.02 27.95
C LEU A 84 -2.55 -0.28 27.33
N PHE A 85 -1.85 -0.18 26.21
CA PHE A 85 -1.34 -1.35 25.50
C PHE A 85 0.14 -1.65 25.78
N GLY A 86 0.77 -0.85 26.64
CA GLY A 86 2.19 -0.93 26.93
C GLY A 86 3.04 -0.22 25.86
N ALA A 87 4.09 0.48 26.30
CA ALA A 87 5.09 1.03 25.39
C ALA A 87 5.66 -0.12 24.54
N ALA A 88 5.49 0.00 23.23
CA ALA A 88 5.71 -1.05 22.24
C ALA A 88 6.97 -1.89 22.50
N LYS A 89 6.78 -3.17 22.85
CA LYS A 89 7.84 -4.18 22.78
C LYS A 89 8.03 -4.62 21.31
N GLY A 90 8.36 -3.68 20.43
CA GLY A 90 8.57 -3.93 19.00
C GLY A 90 7.32 -4.02 18.12
N ASP A 91 6.16 -4.40 18.67
CA ASP A 91 4.90 -4.48 17.90
C ASP A 91 4.26 -3.09 17.69
N ALA A 92 3.81 -2.82 16.46
CA ALA A 92 3.10 -1.57 16.13
C ALA A 92 1.76 -1.48 16.90
N LEU A 93 1.47 -0.31 17.48
CA LEU A 93 0.24 -0.07 18.27
C LEU A 93 -1.04 -0.49 17.52
N ALA A 94 -1.09 -0.24 16.21
CA ALA A 94 -2.22 -0.62 15.35
C ALA A 94 -2.40 -2.13 15.26
N GLU A 95 -1.32 -2.92 15.17
CA GLU A 95 -1.41 -4.38 15.16
C GLU A 95 -1.91 -4.92 16.50
N MET A 96 -1.40 -4.36 17.60
CA MET A 96 -1.80 -4.75 18.94
C MET A 96 -3.28 -4.44 19.21
N LEU A 97 -3.74 -3.25 18.79
CA LEU A 97 -5.15 -2.88 18.80
C LEU A 97 -5.99 -3.83 17.93
N SER A 98 -5.52 -4.15 16.72
CA SER A 98 -6.22 -5.07 15.80
C SER A 98 -6.37 -6.46 16.42
N ARG A 99 -5.30 -7.03 16.97
CA ARG A 99 -5.30 -8.34 17.64
C ARG A 99 -6.22 -8.34 18.85
N PHE A 100 -6.14 -7.30 19.68
CA PHE A 100 -7.03 -7.13 20.83
C PHE A 100 -8.50 -7.08 20.42
N GLN A 101 -8.85 -6.27 19.43
CA GLN A 101 -10.23 -6.15 18.93
C GLN A 101 -10.70 -7.46 18.27
N LYS A 102 -9.84 -8.14 17.49
CA LYS A 102 -10.10 -9.49 16.94
C LYS A 102 -10.43 -10.49 18.06
N ARG A 103 -9.67 -10.51 19.17
CA ARG A 103 -9.95 -11.39 20.32
C ARG A 103 -11.24 -11.00 21.04
N ALA A 104 -11.45 -9.72 21.27
CA ALA A 104 -12.60 -9.21 22.01
C ALA A 104 -13.93 -9.39 21.28
N LEU A 105 -13.92 -9.46 19.95
CA LEU A 105 -15.10 -9.70 19.11
C LEU A 105 -15.38 -11.20 18.85
N ASN A 106 -14.45 -12.09 19.16
CA ASN A 106 -14.66 -13.52 18.93
C ASN A 106 -15.57 -14.09 20.03
N ASN A 107 -16.79 -14.48 19.64
CA ASN A 107 -17.87 -14.89 20.56
C ASN A 107 -17.48 -16.02 21.51
N GLU A 108 -16.66 -16.98 21.05
CA GLU A 108 -16.20 -18.10 21.88
C GLU A 108 -15.23 -17.67 23.00
N LYS A 109 -14.63 -16.49 22.87
CA LYS A 109 -13.65 -15.92 23.81
C LYS A 109 -14.19 -14.75 24.63
N HIS A 110 -15.47 -14.38 24.52
CA HIS A 110 -16.05 -13.33 25.38
C HIS A 110 -15.90 -13.65 26.88
N ASN A 111 -15.95 -14.93 27.24
CA ASN A 111 -15.70 -15.38 28.62
C ASN A 111 -14.20 -15.49 28.98
N GLN A 112 -13.30 -15.31 28.02
CA GLN A 112 -11.84 -15.40 28.19
C GLN A 112 -11.14 -14.04 28.23
N LEU A 113 -11.85 -12.91 28.10
CA LEU A 113 -11.24 -11.60 28.32
C LEU A 113 -10.72 -11.53 29.75
N SER A 114 -9.41 -11.34 29.87
CA SER A 114 -8.75 -11.12 31.16
C SER A 114 -9.28 -9.84 31.83
N GLY A 115 -9.14 -9.73 33.15
CA GLY A 115 -9.58 -8.53 33.88
C GLY A 115 -8.96 -7.25 33.29
N THR A 116 -7.69 -7.31 32.94
CA THR A 116 -6.96 -6.22 32.28
C THR A 116 -7.54 -5.85 30.92
N GLU A 117 -7.94 -6.82 30.09
CA GLU A 117 -8.55 -6.53 28.78
C GLU A 117 -9.93 -5.85 28.92
N ARG A 118 -10.71 -6.22 29.94
CA ARG A 118 -11.98 -5.53 30.24
C ARG A 118 -11.75 -4.10 30.73
N ASP A 119 -10.71 -3.89 31.52
CA ASP A 119 -10.32 -2.55 31.98
C ASP A 119 -9.84 -1.69 30.82
N ILE A 120 -9.12 -2.26 29.85
CA ILE A 120 -8.72 -1.58 28.62
C ILE A 120 -9.95 -1.17 27.79
N LEU A 121 -10.93 -2.06 27.58
CA LEU A 121 -12.18 -1.70 26.88
C LEU A 121 -12.90 -0.53 27.57
N ARG A 122 -13.02 -0.60 28.90
CA ARG A 122 -13.65 0.47 29.70
C ARG A 122 -12.89 1.77 29.61
N ALA A 123 -11.56 1.72 29.71
CA ALA A 123 -10.69 2.89 29.61
C ALA A 123 -10.71 3.52 28.21
N MET A 124 -10.98 2.72 27.18
CA MET A 124 -11.17 3.19 25.81
C MET A 124 -12.54 3.80 25.55
N GLY A 125 -13.52 3.64 26.46
CA GLY A 125 -14.87 4.15 26.26
C GLY A 125 -15.57 3.58 25.02
N LEU A 126 -15.16 2.40 24.55
CA LEU A 126 -15.72 1.76 23.35
C LEU A 126 -16.57 0.56 23.74
N SER A 127 -17.77 0.45 23.18
CA SER A 127 -18.55 -0.79 23.24
C SER A 127 -18.08 -1.78 22.19
N LEU A 128 -18.17 -3.08 22.49
CA LEU A 128 -17.87 -4.14 21.53
C LEU A 128 -18.80 -4.08 20.31
N SER A 129 -20.04 -3.64 20.51
CA SER A 129 -21.00 -3.40 19.43
C SER A 129 -20.54 -2.31 18.45
N GLU A 130 -19.97 -1.20 18.94
CA GLU A 130 -19.44 -0.13 18.09
C GLU A 130 -18.22 -0.59 17.31
N ILE A 131 -17.30 -1.33 17.96
CA ILE A 131 -16.13 -1.91 17.28
C ILE A 131 -16.58 -2.93 16.21
N ALA A 132 -17.56 -3.77 16.53
CA ALA A 132 -18.12 -4.74 15.58
C ALA A 132 -18.81 -4.03 14.40
N ALA A 133 -19.60 -3.00 14.67
CA ALA A 133 -20.29 -2.22 13.66
C ALA A 133 -19.28 -1.52 12.73
N ALA A 134 -18.31 -0.77 13.28
CA ALA A 134 -17.29 -0.10 12.49
C ALA A 134 -16.49 -1.08 11.61
N ARG A 135 -16.21 -2.28 12.13
CA ARG A 135 -15.52 -3.33 11.39
C ARG A 135 -16.36 -3.94 10.28
N ARG A 136 -17.64 -4.22 10.53
CA ARG A 136 -18.57 -4.66 9.48
C ARG A 136 -18.73 -3.58 8.42
N THR A 137 -18.97 -2.33 8.81
CA THR A 137 -19.02 -1.18 7.91
C THR A 137 -17.76 -1.06 7.05
N PHE A 138 -16.57 -1.29 7.61
CA PHE A 138 -15.33 -1.31 6.81
C PHE A 138 -15.28 -2.50 5.84
N ILE A 139 -15.66 -3.71 6.27
CA ILE A 139 -15.64 -4.91 5.43
C ILE A 139 -16.72 -4.84 4.33
N ASP A 140 -17.92 -4.38 4.67
CA ASP A 140 -19.06 -4.26 3.77
C ASP A 140 -18.87 -3.09 2.78
N HIS A 141 -18.22 -2.00 3.20
CA HIS A 141 -17.78 -0.91 2.31
C HIS A 141 -16.36 -1.12 1.77
N ALA A 142 -15.72 -2.26 2.02
CA ALA A 142 -14.51 -2.66 1.30
C ALA A 142 -14.87 -3.18 -0.11
N ASP A 143 -15.86 -2.54 -0.75
CA ASP A 143 -15.96 -2.58 -2.19
C ASP A 143 -14.64 -2.00 -2.72
N THR A 144 -13.87 -2.86 -3.38
CA THR A 144 -12.57 -2.56 -3.98
C THR A 144 -12.62 -1.25 -4.75
N GLU A 145 -13.75 -0.94 -5.38
CA GLU A 145 -13.97 0.26 -6.15
C GLU A 145 -14.03 1.55 -5.32
N THR A 146 -14.65 1.50 -4.13
CA THR A 146 -14.72 2.68 -3.25
C THR A 146 -13.40 2.96 -2.56
N LEU A 147 -12.68 1.90 -2.17
CA LEU A 147 -11.32 2.01 -1.63
C LEU A 147 -10.32 2.44 -2.70
N ARG A 148 -10.48 1.97 -3.95
CA ARG A 148 -9.73 2.46 -5.10
C ARG A 148 -9.92 3.97 -5.27
N LYS A 149 -11.16 4.46 -5.34
CA LYS A 149 -11.44 5.90 -5.47
C LYS A 149 -10.85 6.73 -4.33
N ARG A 150 -10.92 6.24 -3.09
CA ARG A 150 -10.32 6.93 -1.92
C ARG A 150 -8.80 6.92 -1.98
N THR A 151 -8.20 5.80 -2.38
CA THR A 151 -6.74 5.68 -2.50
C THR A 151 -6.22 6.53 -3.65
N GLU A 152 -6.91 6.56 -4.78
CA GLU A 152 -6.62 7.47 -5.90
C GLU A 152 -6.75 8.93 -5.50
N ALA A 153 -7.76 9.29 -4.71
CA ALA A 153 -7.88 10.65 -4.18
C ALA A 153 -6.72 11.04 -3.24
N LEU A 154 -6.15 10.08 -2.52
CA LEU A 154 -5.00 10.30 -1.62
C LEU A 154 -3.65 10.25 -2.35
N LEU A 155 -3.48 9.31 -3.29
CA LEU A 155 -2.26 9.13 -4.09
C LEU A 155 -2.17 10.10 -5.28
N GLY A 156 -3.28 10.69 -5.72
CA GLY A 156 -3.29 11.79 -6.68
C GLY A 156 -2.53 13.04 -6.17
N PHE A 157 -2.21 13.10 -4.88
CA PHE A 157 -1.32 14.09 -4.28
C PHE A 157 0.18 13.70 -4.31
N VAL A 158 0.54 12.49 -4.73
CA VAL A 158 1.94 12.14 -5.02
C VAL A 158 2.30 12.79 -6.35
N SER A 159 2.70 14.06 -6.23
CA SER A 159 3.35 14.81 -7.28
C SER A 159 4.44 13.97 -7.93
N THR A 160 4.44 13.98 -9.25
CA THR A 160 5.50 13.53 -10.15
C THR A 160 6.88 13.51 -9.51
N SER A 161 7.63 12.42 -9.72
CA SER A 161 9.04 12.29 -9.34
C SER A 161 9.79 13.61 -9.53
N PRO A 162 10.59 14.06 -8.54
CA PRO A 162 11.33 15.30 -8.67
C PRO A 162 12.24 15.19 -9.91
N ALA A 163 12.12 16.16 -10.81
CA ALA A 163 12.87 16.29 -12.06
C ALA A 163 14.36 16.63 -11.84
N ARG A 164 14.98 16.13 -10.77
CA ARG A 164 16.40 16.35 -10.52
C ARG A 164 17.19 15.30 -11.30
N GLY A 165 17.59 15.70 -12.50
CA GLY A 165 18.41 14.93 -13.42
C GLY A 165 19.63 14.33 -12.74
N PHE A 166 20.02 13.16 -13.24
CA PHE A 166 21.25 12.48 -12.89
C PHE A 166 22.42 13.47 -12.94
N GLY A 167 23.07 13.63 -11.79
CA GLY A 167 24.13 14.58 -11.57
C GLY A 167 25.32 14.36 -12.49
N GLU A 168 25.95 15.49 -12.79
CA GLU A 168 27.21 15.66 -13.50
C GLU A 168 28.30 14.70 -13.03
N LYS A 169 29.03 14.15 -14.01
CA LYS A 169 30.49 14.02 -13.95
C LYS A 169 31.09 14.02 -15.34
#